data_AF-A0A3S2B906-F1
#
_entry.id   AF-A0A3S2B906-F1
#
_cell.length_a   1.000
_cell.length_b   1.000
_cell.length_c   1.000
_cell.angle_alpha   90.00
_cell.angle_beta   90.00
_cell.angle_gamma   90.00
#
_symmetry.space_group_name_H-M   'P 1'
#
loop_
_entity.id
_entity.type
_entity.pdbx_description
1 polymer ?
#
loop_
_entity_poly.entity_id
_entity_poly.type
_entity_poly.pdbx_seq_one_letter_code
_entity_poly.pdbx_strand_id
1 'polypeptide(L)' 'MTARRDIEAITERIRQRSKPGRERYLGRIAEASNRTANRAVLSCGNLAHGFAVCSPSEKLALGADKVPNLGIITS' A
#
# COMPACT_ATOMS: atom_id res chain seq x y z
N MET A 1 12.52 23.78 7.15
CA MET A 1 13.48 22.84 7.74
C MET A 1 14.16 22.13 6.58
N THR A 2 15.47 22.29 6.43
CA THR A 2 16.22 21.72 5.29
C THR A 2 16.98 20.49 5.77
N ALA A 3 16.95 19.41 5.01
CA ALA A 3 17.68 18.20 5.36
C ALA A 3 19.19 18.45 5.29
N ARG A 4 19.98 17.67 6.03
CA ARG A 4 21.45 17.71 5.89
C ARG A 4 21.84 17.29 4.46
N ARG A 5 22.92 17.86 3.92
CA ARG A 5 23.36 17.61 2.54
C ARG A 5 23.59 16.13 2.20
N ASP A 6 24.06 15.34 3.17
CA ASP A 6 24.26 13.90 3.02
C ASP A 6 22.93 13.16 2.81
N ILE A 7 21.89 13.54 3.55
CA ILE A 7 20.53 12.99 3.40
C ILE A 7 19.96 13.35 2.02
N GLU A 8 20.17 14.59 1.56
CA GLU A 8 19.73 15.01 0.22
C GLU A 8 20.40 14.19 -0.88
N ALA A 9 21.72 13.98 -0.79
CA ALA A 9 22.48 13.18 -1.75
C ALA A 9 22.04 11.71 -1.77
N ILE A 10 21.81 11.11 -0.60
CA ILE A 10 21.29 9.73 -0.49
C ILE A 10 19.88 9.65 -1.09
N THR A 11 19.02 10.62 -0.77
CA THR A 11 17.64 10.69 -1.27
C THR A 11 17.62 10.76 -2.79
N GLU A 12 18.45 11.61 -3.38
CA GLU A 12 18.52 11.76 -4.84
C GLU A 12 19.03 10.49 -5.51
N ARG A 13 20.06 9.86 -4.96
CA ARG A 13 20.57 8.56 -5.45
C ARG A 13 19.48 7.48 -5.42
N ILE A 14 18.67 7.44 -4.37
CA ILE A 14 17.54 6.50 -4.27
C ILE A 14 16.47 6.83 -5.32
N ARG A 15 16.11 8.11 -5.48
CA ARG A 15 15.14 8.55 -6.51
C ARG A 15 15.56 8.10 -7.91
N GLN A 16 16.82 8.36 -8.28
CA GLN A 16 17.33 8.01 -9.60
C GLN A 16 17.36 6.49 -9.82
N ARG A 17 17.92 5.73 -8.86
CA ARG A 17 17.96 4.26 -8.94
C ARG A 17 16.56 3.64 -9.03
N SER A 18 15.60 4.19 -8.29
CA SER A 18 14.24 3.64 -8.19
C SER A 18 13.28 4.14 -9.26
N LYS A 19 13.67 5.14 -10.08
CA LYS A 19 12.77 5.82 -11.03
C LYS A 19 11.95 4.85 -11.91
N PRO A 20 12.55 3.87 -12.63
CA PRO A 20 11.77 2.98 -13.48
C PRO A 20 10.77 2.10 -12.72
N GLY A 21 11.16 1.61 -11.53
CA GLY A 21 10.30 0.80 -10.68
C GLY A 21 9.18 1.63 -10.04
N ARG A 22 9.49 2.87 -9.64
CA ARG A 22 8.54 3.79 -9.04
C ARG A 22 7.48 4.24 -10.03
N GLU A 23 7.86 4.55 -11.28
CA GLU A 23 6.91 4.90 -12.34
C GLU A 23 5.92 3.77 -12.62
N ARG A 24 6.40 2.53 -12.75
CA ARG A 24 5.53 1.35 -12.90
C ARG A 24 4.58 1.17 -11.72
N TYR A 25 5.09 1.32 -10.49
CA TYR A 25 4.27 1.23 -9.29
C TYR A 25 3.16 2.29 -9.27
N LEU A 26 3.52 3.56 -9.52
CA LEU A 26 2.56 4.66 -9.54
C LEU A 26 1.51 4.49 -10.64
N GLY A 27 1.89 3.96 -11.82
CA GLY A 27 0.94 3.60 -12.86
C GLY A 27 -0.10 2.58 -12.39
N ARG A 28 0.32 1.50 -11.73
CA ARG A 28 -0.59 0.50 -11.14
C ARG A 28 -1.52 1.11 -10.08
N ILE A 29 -1.01 2.01 -9.24
CA ILE A 29 -1.82 2.70 -8.23
C ILE A 29 -2.86 3.61 -8.89
N ALA A 30 -2.47 4.36 -9.92
CA ALA A 30 -3.41 5.20 -10.67
C ALA A 30 -4.52 4.35 -11.30
N GLU A 31 -4.19 3.24 -11.95
CA GLU A 31 -5.16 2.29 -12.51
C GLU A 31 -6.08 1.65 -11.46
N ALA A 32 -5.56 1.39 -10.27
CA ALA A 32 -6.30 0.78 -9.16
C ALA A 32 -7.17 1.80 -8.39
N SER A 33 -6.84 3.10 -8.43
CA SER A 33 -7.53 4.13 -7.65
C SER A 33 -9.03 4.25 -7.93
N ASN A 34 -9.46 3.88 -9.14
CA ASN A 34 -10.87 3.87 -9.55
C ASN A 34 -11.55 2.49 -9.37
N ARG A 35 -10.88 1.53 -8.71
CA ARG A 35 -11.41 0.19 -8.47
C ARG A 35 -11.71 0.02 -6.99
N THR A 36 -12.80 -0.68 -6.69
CA THR A 36 -13.13 -1.07 -5.31
C THR A 36 -12.28 -2.24 -4.83
N ALA A 37 -12.19 -2.41 -3.52
CA ALA A 37 -11.46 -3.52 -2.92
C ALA A 37 -12.11 -4.85 -3.34
N ASN A 38 -11.39 -5.66 -4.12
CA ASN A 38 -11.91 -6.95 -4.58
C ASN A 38 -11.66 -8.05 -3.52
N ARG A 39 -12.31 -7.96 -2.36
CA ARG A 39 -12.17 -8.96 -1.27
C ARG A 39 -13.07 -10.18 -1.46
N ALA A 40 -14.18 -10.03 -2.18
CA ALA A 40 -15.16 -11.09 -2.40
C ALA A 40 -14.60 -12.31 -3.17
N VAL A 41 -13.50 -12.14 -3.91
CA VAL A 41 -12.82 -13.26 -4.61
C VAL A 41 -11.93 -14.10 -3.70
N LEU A 42 -11.68 -13.67 -2.45
CA LEU A 42 -10.84 -14.40 -1.51
C LEU A 42 -11.63 -15.54 -0.85
N SER A 43 -10.96 -16.67 -0.59
CA SER A 43 -11.54 -17.75 0.19
C SER A 43 -11.81 -17.30 1.64
N CYS A 44 -12.77 -17.96 2.30
CA CYS A 44 -13.12 -17.68 3.69
C CYS A 44 -11.90 -17.76 4.63
N GLY A 45 -10.97 -18.69 4.39
CA GLY A 45 -9.72 -18.81 5.15
C GLY A 45 -8.84 -17.57 5.01
N ASN A 46 -8.66 -17.06 3.78
CA ASN A 46 -7.82 -15.88 3.54
C ASN A 46 -8.40 -14.61 4.20
N LEU A 47 -9.74 -14.45 4.18
CA LEU A 47 -10.42 -13.35 4.87
C LEU A 47 -10.30 -13.48 6.39
N ALA A 48 -10.54 -14.68 6.93
CA ALA A 48 -10.45 -14.93 8.36
C ALA A 48 -9.04 -14.64 8.91
N HIS A 49 -8.00 -15.10 8.22
CA HIS A 49 -6.62 -14.82 8.61
C HIS A 49 -6.27 -13.34 8.49
N GLY A 50 -6.65 -12.68 7.39
CA GLY A 50 -6.38 -11.26 7.18
C GLY A 50 -7.03 -10.34 8.22
N PHE A 51 -8.15 -10.75 8.82
CA PHE A 51 -8.88 -9.97 9.82
C PHE A 51 -8.61 -10.40 11.26
N ALA A 52 -7.90 -11.50 11.49
CA ALA A 52 -7.77 -12.11 12.81
C ALA A 52 -7.21 -11.15 13.87
N VAL A 53 -6.20 -10.35 13.48
CA VAL A 53 -5.45 -9.44 14.37
C VAL A 53 -6.14 -8.07 14.51
N CYS A 54 -7.21 -7.82 13.74
CA CYS A 54 -7.90 -6.54 13.75
C CYS A 54 -8.81 -6.39 14.98
N SER A 55 -8.89 -5.17 15.50
CA SER A 55 -9.89 -4.73 16.47
C SER A 55 -11.32 -4.90 15.94
N PRO A 56 -12.35 -4.91 16.80
CA PRO A 56 -13.74 -5.01 16.36
C PRO A 56 -14.16 -3.94 15.34
N SER A 57 -13.71 -2.69 15.52
CA SER A 57 -13.96 -1.60 14.58
C SER A 57 -13.27 -1.80 13.23
N GLU A 58 -12.05 -2.34 13.22
CA GLU A 58 -11.32 -2.64 11.98
C GLU A 58 -11.95 -3.82 11.23
N LYS A 59 -12.45 -4.84 11.93
CA LYS A 59 -13.19 -5.95 11.32
C LYS A 59 -14.45 -5.48 10.61
N LEU A 60 -15.21 -4.57 11.23
CA LEU A 60 -16.38 -3.94 10.61
C LEU A 60 -16.00 -3.13 9.37
N ALA A 61 -14.91 -2.36 9.44
CA ALA A 61 -14.43 -1.55 8.31
C ALA A 61 -13.91 -2.42 7.15
N LEU A 62 -13.21 -3.51 7.44
CA LEU A 62 -12.63 -4.42 6.46
C LEU A 62 -13.66 -5.35 5.81
N GLY A 63 -14.73 -5.69 6.53
CA GLY A 63 -15.89 -6.40 6.00
C GLY A 63 -16.76 -5.54 5.07
N ALA A 64 -16.54 -4.23 5.03
CA ALA A 64 -17.21 -3.30 4.13
C ALA A 64 -16.31 -2.91 2.93
N ASP A 65 -16.93 -2.42 1.86
CA ASP A 65 -16.24 -2.17 0.57
C ASP A 65 -15.46 -0.84 0.48
N LYS A 66 -15.41 -0.06 1.56
CA LYS A 66 -15.05 1.37 1.44
C LYS A 66 -13.60 1.73 1.71
N VAL A 67 -12.88 0.94 2.52
CA VAL A 67 -11.52 1.33 2.95
C VAL A 67 -10.46 0.59 2.14
N PRO A 68 -9.60 1.28 1.37
CA PRO A 68 -8.47 0.65 0.69
C PRO A 68 -7.38 0.27 1.69
N ASN A 69 -6.68 -0.83 1.41
CA ASN A 69 -5.51 -1.24 2.18
C ASN A 69 -4.24 -0.71 1.50
N LEU A 70 -3.34 -0.09 2.26
CA LEU A 70 -2.02 0.33 1.76
C LEU A 70 -0.95 -0.69 2.16
N GLY A 71 -0.44 -1.44 1.18
CA GLY A 71 0.72 -2.30 1.39
C GLY A 71 2.00 -1.47 1.45
N ILE A 72 2.68 -1.48 2.59
CA ILE A 72 4.02 -0.91 2.74
C ILE A 72 5.03 -2.04 2.50
N ILE A 73 5.77 -1.96 1.39
CA ILE A 73 6.88 -2.88 1.13
C ILE A 73 8.16 -2.25 1.67
N THR A 74 8.69 -2.84 2.74
CA THR A 74 10.03 -2.52 3.27
C THR A 74 11.05 -3.52 2.75
N SER A 75 12.32 -3.12 2.71
CA SER A 75 13.47 -3.96 2.32
C SER A 75 14.35 -4.22 3.53
#